data_AF-M3GYM9-F1
#
_entry.id   AF-M3GYM9-F1
#
_cell.length_a   1.000
_cell.length_b   1.000
_cell.length_c   1.000
_cell.angle_alpha   90.00
_cell.angle_beta   90.00
_cell.angle_gamma   90.00
#
_symmetry.space_group_name_H-M   'P 1'
#
loop_
_entity.id
_entity.type
_entity.pdbx_description
1 polymer ?
#
loop_
_entity_poly.entity_id
_entity_poly.type
_entity_poly.pdbx_seq_one_letter_code
_entity_poly.pdbx_strand_id
1 'polypeptide(L)'
;MIREIRDDHPKMSTRKIYRMIHPKTIGRDHFEVFFFERGFQVVVFKNYRRLQNRLGVTRLPNLIIGLKISRPNLVWVSDITYFELAG
;
A
#
# COMPACT_ATOMS: atom_id res chain seq x y z
N MET A 1 7.45 23.32 -11.82
CA MET A 1 7.67 21.98 -12.41
C MET A 1 7.39 20.80 -11.47
N ILE A 2 8.22 20.44 -10.49
CA ILE A 2 7.92 19.26 -9.63
C ILE A 2 6.73 19.49 -8.70
N ARG A 3 6.57 20.72 -8.17
CA ARG A 3 5.40 21.08 -7.36
C ARG A 3 4.10 20.91 -8.15
N GLU A 4 4.03 21.45 -9.36
CA GLU A 4 2.87 21.26 -10.26
C GLU A 4 2.53 19.78 -10.50
N ILE A 5 3.53 18.93 -10.81
CA ILE A 5 3.28 17.49 -10.99
C ILE A 5 2.77 16.83 -9.70
N ARG A 6 3.17 17.34 -8.53
CA ARG A 6 2.68 16.86 -7.23
C ARG A 6 1.34 17.43 -6.82
N ASP A 7 0.93 18.59 -7.33
CA ASP A 7 -0.41 19.11 -7.11
C ASP A 7 -1.43 18.17 -7.76
N ASP A 8 -1.15 17.71 -8.99
CA ASP A 8 -1.95 16.70 -9.68
C ASP A 8 -1.76 15.28 -9.11
N HIS A 9 -0.55 14.95 -8.67
CA HIS A 9 -0.18 13.61 -8.19
C HIS A 9 0.66 13.64 -6.90
N PRO A 10 0.03 13.86 -5.72
CA PRO A 10 0.75 14.13 -4.46
C PRO A 10 1.71 13.03 -3.99
N LYS A 11 1.41 11.77 -4.36
CA LYS A 11 2.18 10.59 -3.95
C LYS A 11 3.18 10.11 -5.01
N MET A 12 3.37 10.85 -6.10
CA MET A 12 4.30 10.44 -7.15
C MET A 12 5.76 10.52 -6.64
N SER A 13 6.51 9.43 -6.86
CA SER A 13 7.92 9.38 -6.47
C SER A 13 8.76 10.32 -7.35
N THR A 14 9.76 10.96 -6.74
CA THR A 14 10.76 11.78 -7.43
C THR A 14 11.45 11.01 -8.55
N ARG A 15 11.69 9.71 -8.35
CA ARG A 15 12.22 8.81 -9.39
C ARG A 15 11.32 8.67 -10.61
N LYS A 16 10.00 8.59 -10.40
CA LYS A 16 9.03 8.52 -11.49
C LYS A 16 8.97 9.86 -12.23
N ILE A 17 9.03 10.96 -11.50
CA ILE A 17 9.10 12.31 -12.07
C ILE A 17 10.37 12.51 -12.91
N TYR A 18 11.53 12.04 -12.43
CA TYR A 18 12.78 12.06 -13.20
C TYR A 18 12.65 11.34 -14.55
N ARG A 19 12.00 10.17 -14.56
CA ARG A 19 11.71 9.41 -15.79
C ARG A 19 10.60 10.01 -16.65
N MET A 20 9.87 11.01 -16.19
CA MET A 20 8.90 11.71 -17.05
C MET A 20 9.57 12.90 -17.71
N ILE A 21 10.33 13.69 -16.93
CA ILE A 21 10.94 14.93 -17.41
C ILE A 21 12.29 14.70 -18.11
N HIS A 22 12.95 13.56 -17.89
CA HIS A 22 14.24 13.17 -18.48
C HIS A 22 15.25 14.33 -18.57
N PRO A 23 15.68 14.89 -17.41
CA PRO A 23 16.52 16.07 -17.43
C PRO A 23 17.92 15.70 -17.92
N LYS A 24 18.50 16.50 -18.82
CA LYS A 24 19.82 16.24 -19.43
C LYS A 24 21.01 16.63 -18.54
N THR A 25 20.77 17.46 -17.52
CA THR A 25 21.81 18.16 -16.74
C THR A 25 22.12 17.52 -15.39
N ILE A 26 21.27 16.62 -14.89
CA ILE A 26 21.40 16.03 -13.56
C ILE A 26 21.13 14.54 -13.64
N GLY A 27 22.00 13.75 -13.02
CA GLY A 27 21.79 12.31 -12.90
C GLY A 27 20.65 11.97 -11.94
N ARG A 28 20.04 10.80 -12.12
CA ARG A 28 18.91 10.30 -11.32
C ARG A 28 19.15 10.39 -9.81
N ASP A 29 20.32 9.94 -9.35
CA ASP A 29 20.58 9.82 -7.91
C ASP A 29 20.80 11.20 -7.27
N HIS A 30 21.50 12.11 -7.97
CA HIS A 30 21.61 13.51 -7.54
C HIS A 30 20.27 14.23 -7.55
N PHE A 31 19.40 13.91 -8.51
CA PHE A 31 18.04 14.45 -8.56
C PHE A 31 17.22 13.99 -7.35
N GLU A 32 17.27 12.71 -6.98
CA GLU A 32 16.57 12.20 -5.81
C GLU A 32 17.06 12.88 -4.52
N VAL A 33 18.38 12.97 -4.30
CA VAL A 33 18.96 13.63 -3.12
C VAL A 33 18.53 15.10 -3.04
N PHE A 34 18.70 15.85 -4.13
CA PHE A 34 18.36 17.28 -4.19
C PHE A 34 16.91 17.57 -3.83
N PHE A 35 15.98 16.71 -4.26
CA PHE A 35 14.55 16.87 -3.98
C PHE A 35 14.15 16.28 -2.62
N PHE A 36 14.81 15.25 -2.12
CA PHE A 36 14.59 14.74 -0.76
C PHE A 36 14.99 15.75 0.30
N GLU A 37 16.14 16.42 0.15
CA GLU A 37 16.55 17.52 1.04
C GLU A 37 15.54 18.67 1.07
N ARG A 38 14.78 18.86 -0.02
CA ARG A 38 13.74 19.87 -0.16
C ARG A 38 12.36 19.39 0.31
N GLY A 39 12.28 18.24 0.97
CA GLY A 39 11.04 17.69 1.52
C GLY A 39 10.16 16.96 0.51
N PHE A 40 10.64 16.68 -0.71
CA PHE A 40 9.90 15.90 -1.70
C PHE A 40 10.03 14.38 -1.51
N GLN A 41 10.41 13.92 -0.33
CA GLN A 41 10.33 12.50 0.01
C GLN A 41 8.87 12.06 0.16
N VAL A 42 8.55 10.86 -0.32
CA VAL A 42 7.25 10.24 -0.06
C VAL A 42 7.36 9.51 1.27
N VAL A 43 6.67 10.00 2.30
CA VAL A 43 6.65 9.34 3.60
C VAL A 43 5.79 8.07 3.49
N VAL A 44 6.41 6.92 3.72
CA VAL A 44 5.71 5.65 3.80
C VAL A 44 5.52 5.32 5.27
N PHE A 45 4.28 5.45 5.75
CA PHE A 45 3.94 4.96 7.08
C PHE A 45 3.98 3.42 7.07
N LYS A 46 4.80 2.84 7.94
CA LYS A 46 4.79 1.39 8.16
C LYS A 46 3.45 1.04 8.81
N ASN A 47 2.63 0.26 8.13
CA ASN A 47 1.40 -0.25 8.71
C ASN A 47 1.74 -1.45 9.61
N TYR A 48 1.83 -1.21 10.92
CA TYR A 48 2.12 -2.24 11.93
C TYR A 48 0.97 -3.23 12.13
N ARG A 49 -0.25 -2.89 11.67
CA ARG A 49 -1.44 -3.73 11.74
C ARG A 49 -1.49 -4.80 10.64
N ARG A 50 -0.42 -4.96 9.85
CA ARG A 50 -0.33 -6.00 8.81
C ARG A 50 -0.21 -7.37 9.45
N LEU A 51 -1.34 -7.98 9.76
CA LEU A 51 -1.40 -9.43 9.84
C LEU A 51 -1.23 -9.99 8.42
N GLN A 52 -0.23 -10.86 8.32
CA GLN A 52 0.02 -11.85 7.28
C GLN A 52 -0.52 -11.49 5.89
N ASN A 53 0.42 -11.16 5.00
CA ASN A 53 0.26 -11.03 3.57
C ASN A 53 -0.92 -11.87 2.99
N ARG A 54 -2.03 -11.23 2.60
CA ARG A 54 -3.14 -11.88 1.88
C ARG A 54 -2.79 -12.29 0.44
N LEU A 55 -1.58 -11.97 -0.06
CA LEU A 55 -1.12 -12.35 -1.42
C LEU A 55 -0.71 -13.83 -1.54
N GLY A 56 -1.12 -14.72 -0.63
CA GLY A 56 -0.68 -16.12 -0.70
C GLY A 56 -1.46 -17.11 0.16
N VAL A 57 -2.74 -16.85 0.45
CA VAL A 57 -3.56 -17.77 1.23
C VAL A 57 -4.92 -18.03 0.57
N THR A 58 -4.89 -18.51 -0.67
CA THR A 58 -5.89 -19.49 -1.13
C THR A 58 -5.40 -20.89 -0.75
N ARG A 59 -4.98 -21.09 0.50
CA ARG A 59 -4.48 -22.40 0.97
C ARG A 59 -5.60 -23.39 1.20
N LEU A 60 -6.83 -22.91 1.35
CA LEU A 60 -8.00 -23.72 1.63
C LEU A 60 -9.17 -23.24 0.76
N PRO A 61 -9.92 -24.17 0.13
CA PRO A 61 -11.14 -23.84 -0.57
C PRO A 61 -12.21 -23.35 0.42
N ASN A 62 -13.05 -22.40 -0.01
CA ASN A 62 -14.23 -22.01 0.75
C ASN A 62 -15.30 -23.11 0.62
N LEU A 63 -15.40 -23.95 1.65
CA LEU A 63 -16.32 -25.09 1.71
C LEU A 63 -17.80 -24.70 1.86
N ILE A 64 -18.11 -23.41 2.08
CA ILE A 64 -19.48 -22.91 2.22
C ILE A 64 -20.12 -22.68 0.83
N ILE A 65 -19.32 -22.54 -0.22
CA ILE A 65 -19.83 -22.30 -1.58
C ILE A 65 -20.67 -23.51 -2.04
N GLY A 66 -21.94 -23.29 -2.34
CA GLY A 66 -22.88 -24.34 -2.78
C GLY A 66 -23.52 -25.15 -1.64
N LEU A 67 -23.17 -24.89 -0.38
CA LEU A 67 -23.78 -25.57 0.77
C LEU A 67 -25.20 -25.03 1.03
N LYS A 68 -26.21 -25.92 0.98
CA LYS A 68 -27.59 -25.59 1.37
C LYS A 68 -27.75 -25.71 2.89
N ILE A 69 -27.87 -24.59 3.58
CA ILE A 69 -28.11 -24.55 5.03
C ILE A 69 -29.61 -24.75 5.28
N SER A 70 -29.99 -25.92 5.80
CA SER A 70 -31.39 -26.31 6.00
C SER A 70 -31.81 -26.45 7.47
N ARG A 71 -30.85 -26.39 8.40
CA ARG A 71 -31.08 -26.52 9.85
C ARG A 71 -29.99 -25.76 10.64
N PRO A 72 -30.25 -25.40 11.91
CA PRO A 72 -29.25 -24.79 12.77
C PRO A 72 -27.99 -25.66 12.94
N ASN A 73 -26.88 -25.03 13.31
CA ASN A 73 -25.59 -25.67 13.64
C ASN A 73 -24.84 -26.35 12.47
N LEU A 74 -25.16 -26.02 11.22
CA LEU A 74 -24.45 -26.54 10.04
C LEU A 74 -23.15 -25.80 9.70
N VAL A 75 -23.06 -24.51 10.03
CA VAL A 75 -21.90 -23.66 9.72
C VAL A 75 -21.63 -22.75 10.91
N TRP A 76 -20.36 -22.67 11.31
CA TRP A 76 -19.88 -21.79 12.37
C TRP A 76 -18.83 -20.86 11.78
N VAL A 77 -19.06 -19.56 11.90
CA VAL A 77 -18.13 -18.52 11.44
C VAL A 77 -17.72 -17.70 12.65
N SER A 78 -16.43 -17.45 12.78
CA SER A 78 -15.89 -16.50 13.75
C SER A 78 -15.05 -15.48 12.99
N ASP A 79 -15.16 -14.22 13.42
CA ASP A 79 -14.32 -13.13 12.95
C ASP A 79 -13.53 -12.59 14.14
N ILE A 80 -12.32 -12.10 13.90
CA ILE A 80 -11.48 -11.52 14.93
C ILE A 80 -11.14 -10.08 14.57
N THR A 81 -11.40 -9.19 15.52
CA THR A 81 -11.07 -7.76 15.41
C THR A 81 -10.07 -7.41 16.49
N TYR A 82 -8.95 -6.80 16.08
CA TYR A 82 -7.95 -6.27 17.01
C TYR A 82 -8.28 -4.81 17.31
N PHE A 83 -8.40 -4.48 18.60
CA PHE A 83 -8.54 -3.11 19.07
C PHE A 83 -7.22 -2.66 19.69
N GLU A 84 -6.77 -1.48 19.27
CA GLU A 84 -5.57 -0.84 19.81
C GLU A 84 -5.94 -0.12 21.10
N LEU A 85 -5.32 -0.52 22.21
CA LEU A 85 -5.63 0.03 23.56
C LEU A 85 -4.72 1.21 23.93
N ALA A 86 -3.52 1.27 23.37
CA ALA A 86 -2.59 2.38 23.46
C ALA A 86 -1.82 2.42 22.14
N GLY A 87 -1.83 3.56 21.45
CA GLY A 87 -1.21 3.73 20.13
C GLY A 87 0.30 3.60 20.12
#